data_AF-A0A1W1VFJ6-F1
#
_entry.id   AF-A0A1W1VFJ6-F1
#
_cell.length_a   1.000
_cell.length_b   1.000
_cell.length_c   1.000
_cell.angle_alpha   90.00
_cell.angle_beta   90.00
_cell.angle_gamma   90.00
#
_symmetry.space_group_name_H-M   'P 1'
#
loop_
_entity.id
_entity.type
_entity.pdbx_description
1 polymer ?
#
loop_
_entity_poly.entity_id
_entity_poly.type
_entity_poly.pdbx_seq_one_letter_code
_entity_poly.pdbx_strand_id
1 'polypeptide(L)'
;MSVHGVVQHSAAQYVDGKVHTNSIESFWALFKCGIIGVYHHTSGKHLHLYVNEFTFRFNNRKLSEGSRFDVLLANTNNKHLTYKELIKESK
;
A
#
# COMPACT_ATOMS: atom_id res chain seq x y z
N MET A 1 -13.68 -14.14 -7.07
CA MET A 1 -13.32 -14.97 -5.90
C MET A 1 -11.81 -15.04 -5.80
N SER A 2 -11.23 -14.51 -4.71
CA SER A 2 -9.81 -14.72 -4.38
C SER A 2 -9.67 -16.13 -3.83
N VAL A 3 -8.79 -16.95 -4.41
CA VAL A 3 -8.53 -18.32 -3.94
C VAL A 3 -7.44 -18.22 -2.88
N HIS A 4 -7.75 -18.64 -1.65
CA HIS A 4 -6.74 -18.75 -0.60
C HIS A 4 -6.02 -20.09 -0.74
N GLY A 5 -4.69 -20.06 -0.74
CA GLY A 5 -3.85 -21.24 -0.92
C GLY A 5 -2.43 -20.97 -0.45
N VAL A 6 -1.58 -21.99 -0.53
CA VAL A 6 -0.19 -21.96 -0.04
C VAL A 6 0.73 -22.44 -1.17
N VAL A 7 1.89 -21.78 -1.32
CA VAL A 7 2.96 -22.20 -2.22
C VAL A 7 4.20 -22.60 -1.42
N GLN A 8 4.74 -23.78 -1.69
CA GLN A 8 5.92 -24.32 -0.99
C GLN A 8 7.22 -24.03 -1.77
N HIS A 9 7.88 -22.93 -1.43
CA HIS A 9 9.14 -22.53 -2.06
C HIS A 9 10.28 -23.53 -1.80
N SER A 10 10.27 -24.24 -0.66
CA SER A 10 11.25 -25.29 -0.33
C SER A 10 11.17 -26.49 -1.29
N ALA A 11 10.00 -26.73 -1.89
CA ALA A 11 9.79 -27.76 -2.91
C ALA A 11 9.96 -27.21 -4.34
N ALA A 12 10.58 -26.03 -4.49
CA ALA A 12 10.70 -25.31 -5.76
C ALA A 12 9.35 -24.96 -6.43
N GLN A 13 8.27 -24.86 -5.66
CA GLN A 13 6.96 -24.41 -6.14
C GLN A 13 6.78 -22.91 -5.89
N TYR A 14 6.78 -22.12 -6.97
CA TYR A 14 6.71 -20.65 -6.91
C TYR A 14 5.33 -20.08 -7.27
N VAL A 15 4.55 -20.82 -8.06
CA VAL A 15 3.22 -20.41 -8.54
C VAL A 15 2.29 -21.61 -8.54
N ASP A 16 1.08 -21.40 -8.01
CA ASP A 16 -0.03 -22.34 -8.15
C ASP A 16 -1.26 -21.59 -8.68
N GLY A 17 -1.40 -21.56 -10.00
CA GLY A 17 -2.44 -20.78 -10.68
C GLY A 17 -2.39 -19.28 -10.33
N LYS A 18 -3.38 -18.80 -9.56
CA LYS A 18 -3.45 -17.40 -9.07
C LYS A 18 -2.85 -17.22 -7.68
N VAL A 19 -2.38 -18.30 -7.05
CA VAL A 19 -1.76 -18.29 -5.73
C VAL A 19 -0.25 -18.13 -5.92
N HIS A 20 0.26 -16.95 -5.57
CA HIS A 20 1.70 -16.63 -5.62
C HIS A 20 2.01 -15.44 -4.70
N THR A 21 3.26 -15.32 -4.24
CA THR A 21 3.70 -14.20 -3.38
C THR A 21 4.23 -12.99 -4.14
N ASN A 22 4.48 -13.12 -5.46
CA ASN A 22 5.03 -12.06 -6.32
C ASN A 22 4.35 -10.68 -6.16
N SER A 23 3.03 -10.65 -6.00
CA SER A 23 2.29 -9.38 -5.85
C SER A 23 2.61 -8.66 -4.55
N ILE A 24 2.67 -9.38 -3.43
CA ILE A 24 2.96 -8.77 -2.13
C ILE A 24 4.45 -8.44 -1.99
N GLU A 25 5.33 -9.24 -2.57
CA GLU A 25 6.77 -8.94 -2.66
C GLU A 25 7.04 -7.67 -3.47
N SER A 26 6.39 -7.54 -4.64
CA SER A 26 6.46 -6.33 -5.46
C SER A 26 5.98 -5.10 -4.70
N PHE A 27 4.89 -5.22 -3.93
CA PHE A 27 4.40 -4.14 -3.08
C PHE A 27 5.45 -3.70 -2.06
N TRP A 28 6.06 -4.65 -1.33
CA TRP A 28 7.07 -4.34 -0.33
C TRP A 28 8.35 -3.75 -0.91
N ALA A 29 8.74 -4.16 -2.12
CA ALA A 29 9.87 -3.55 -2.83
C ALA A 29 9.59 -2.05 -3.10
N LEU A 30 8.41 -1.73 -3.66
CA LEU A 30 8.02 -0.34 -3.93
C LEU A 30 7.90 0.49 -2.66
N PHE A 31 7.30 -0.07 -1.60
CA PHE A 31 7.16 0.61 -0.31
C PHE A 31 8.53 0.98 0.27
N LYS A 32 9.46 0.02 0.34
CA LYS A 32 10.81 0.26 0.86
C LYS A 32 11.57 1.32 0.05
N CYS A 33 11.53 1.25 -1.28
CA CYS A 33 12.12 2.26 -2.15
C CYS A 33 11.50 3.65 -1.91
N GLY A 34 10.18 3.71 -1.72
CA GLY A 34 9.48 4.96 -1.45
C GLY A 34 9.84 5.58 -0.10
N ILE A 35 10.01 4.77 0.95
CA ILE A 35 10.48 5.27 2.26
C ILE A 35 11.88 5.85 2.13
N ILE A 36 12.80 5.16 1.46
CA ILE A 36 14.19 5.60 1.31
C ILE A 36 14.29 6.83 0.41
N GLY A 37 13.56 6.86 -0.71
CA GLY A 37 13.73 7.89 -1.74
C GLY A 37 12.82 9.12 -1.63
N VAL A 38 11.62 8.99 -1.05
CA VAL A 38 10.67 10.11 -0.96
C VAL A 38 10.63 10.67 0.46
N TYR A 39 10.32 9.84 1.45
CA TYR A 39 10.06 10.34 2.81
C TYR A 39 11.34 10.53 3.62
N HIS A 40 12.37 9.70 3.42
CA HIS A 40 13.67 9.66 4.13
C HIS A 40 13.57 9.39 5.65
N HIS A 41 12.52 9.88 6.31
CA HIS A 41 12.20 9.66 7.70
C HIS A 41 10.68 9.42 7.84
N THR A 42 10.30 8.38 8.58
CA THR A 42 8.91 8.09 8.90
C THR A 42 8.76 7.88 10.39
N SER A 43 7.68 8.44 10.96
CA SER A 43 7.32 8.18 12.35
C SER A 43 6.52 6.89 12.44
N GLY A 44 6.89 6.00 13.36
CA GLY A 44 6.12 4.79 13.65
C GLY A 44 4.65 5.07 13.97
N LYS A 45 4.36 6.24 14.56
CA LYS A 45 2.99 6.70 14.89
C LYS A 45 2.09 6.80 13.66
N HIS A 46 2.66 7.12 12.50
CA HIS A 46 1.93 7.38 11.26
C HIS A 46 2.18 6.32 10.18
N LEU A 47 2.85 5.22 10.53
CA LEU A 47 3.23 4.18 9.57
C LEU A 47 2.04 3.67 8.75
N HIS A 48 0.88 3.53 9.41
CA HIS A 48 -0.38 3.12 8.77
C HIS A 48 -0.82 4.07 7.64
N LEU A 49 -0.59 5.38 7.76
CA LEU A 49 -0.95 6.36 6.72
C LEU A 49 -0.09 6.16 5.46
N TYR A 50 1.22 5.94 5.64
CA TYR A 50 2.11 5.63 4.53
C TYR A 50 1.69 4.32 3.85
N VAL A 51 1.45 3.25 4.62
CA VAL A 51 1.01 1.97 4.06
C VAL A 51 -0.31 2.11 3.29
N ASN A 52 -1.26 2.92 3.80
CA ASN A 52 -2.52 3.19 3.11
C ASN A 52 -2.29 3.90 1.76
N GLU A 53 -1.40 4.89 1.71
CA GLU A 53 -1.06 5.58 0.45
C GLU A 53 -0.47 4.61 -0.58
N PHE A 54 0.52 3.80 -0.18
CA PHE A 54 1.13 2.84 -1.10
C PHE A 54 0.13 1.76 -1.54
N THR A 55 -0.77 1.34 -0.65
CA THR A 55 -1.83 0.38 -0.98
C THR A 55 -2.79 0.98 -2.01
N PHE A 56 -3.18 2.25 -1.82
CA PHE A 56 -3.99 2.98 -2.79
C PHE A 56 -3.29 3.05 -4.16
N ARG A 57 -2.01 3.44 -4.19
CA ARG A 57 -1.23 3.56 -5.42
C ARG A 57 -1.06 2.20 -6.12
N PHE A 58 -0.78 1.14 -5.36
CA PHE A 58 -0.55 -0.20 -5.90
C PHE A 58 -1.83 -0.81 -6.49
N ASN A 59 -2.96 -0.66 -5.81
CA ASN A 59 -4.26 -1.18 -6.26
C ASN A 59 -4.78 -0.43 -7.48
N ASN A 60 -4.52 0.88 -7.57
CA ASN A 60 -4.98 1.74 -8.67
C ASN A 60 -3.94 1.91 -9.79
N ARG A 61 -2.85 1.12 -9.81
CA ARG A 61 -1.74 1.28 -10.77
C ARG A 61 -2.11 1.11 -12.24
N LYS A 62 -3.25 0.47 -12.53
CA LYS A 62 -3.74 0.21 -13.89
C LYS A 62 -4.66 1.33 -14.41
N LEU A 63 -5.05 2.27 -13.55
CA LEU A 63 -5.89 3.41 -13.95
C LEU A 63 -5.04 4.47 -14.65
N SER A 64 -5.68 5.23 -15.54
CA SER A 64 -5.06 6.46 -16.05
C SER A 64 -4.86 7.48 -14.93
N GLU A 65 -3.92 8.40 -15.10
CA GLU A 65 -3.59 9.38 -14.06
C GLU A 65 -4.78 10.26 -13.69
N GLY A 66 -5.56 10.71 -14.68
CA GLY A 66 -6.81 11.44 -14.45
C GLY A 66 -7.81 10.63 -13.64
N SER A 67 -8.09 9.39 -14.06
CA SER A 67 -9.04 8.52 -13.32
C SER A 67 -8.58 8.25 -11.88
N ARG A 68 -7.26 8.09 -11.67
CA ARG A 68 -6.69 7.89 -10.33
C ARG A 68 -6.85 9.13 -9.47
N PHE A 69 -6.71 10.32 -10.04
CA PHE A 69 -6.95 11.58 -9.35
C PHE A 69 -8.44 11.74 -8.99
N ASP A 70 -9.34 11.42 -9.89
CA ASP A 70 -10.79 11.46 -9.64
C ASP A 70 -11.19 10.52 -8.50
N VAL A 71 -10.66 9.29 -8.51
CA VAL A 71 -10.87 8.32 -7.43
C VAL A 71 -10.29 8.82 -6.10
N LEU A 72 -9.12 9.48 -6.13
CA LEU A 72 -8.53 10.06 -4.92
C LEU A 72 -9.42 11.17 -4.34
N LEU A 73 -9.93 12.07 -5.18
CA LEU A 73 -10.85 13.13 -4.76
C LEU A 73 -12.14 12.56 -4.16
N ALA A 74 -12.75 11.58 -4.82
CA ALA A 74 -13.95 10.91 -4.32
C ALA A 74 -13.73 10.28 -2.93
N ASN A 75 -12.55 9.72 -2.69
CA ASN A 75 -12.19 9.10 -1.40
C ASN A 75 -11.77 10.09 -0.31
N THR A 76 -11.57 11.37 -0.65
CA THR A 76 -11.11 12.42 0.28
C THR A 76 -12.27 13.20 0.89
N ASN A 77 -13.50 13.05 0.39
CA ASN A 77 -14.68 13.71 0.95
C ASN A 77 -14.77 13.51 2.48
N ASN A 78 -14.93 14.63 3.20
CA ASN A 78 -15.03 14.70 4.66
C ASN A 78 -13.82 14.16 5.44
N LYS A 79 -12.65 13.97 4.80
CA LYS A 79 -11.40 13.60 5.47
C LYS A 79 -10.50 14.82 5.56
N HIS A 80 -10.61 15.55 6.66
CA HIS A 80 -9.70 16.65 6.99
C HIS A 80 -8.80 16.22 8.15
N LEU A 81 -7.49 16.25 7.94
CA LEU A 81 -6.50 15.90 8.95
C LEU A 81 -5.87 17.17 9.49
N THR A 82 -6.23 17.57 10.71
CA THR A 82 -5.62 18.75 11.34
C THR A 82 -4.28 18.42 11.96
N TYR A 83 -3.39 19.42 12.11
CA TYR A 83 -2.10 19.22 12.79
C TYR A 83 -2.28 18.72 14.24
N LYS A 84 -3.32 19.20 14.93
CA LYS A 84 -3.66 18.75 16.30
C LYS A 84 -3.99 17.27 16.35
N GLU A 85 -4.68 16.75 15.34
CA GLU A 85 -4.97 15.32 15.22
C GLU A 85 -3.73 14.51 14.81
N LEU A 86 -2.88 15.08 13.94
CA LEU A 86 -1.64 14.44 13.52
C LEU A 86 -0.70 14.17 14.71
N ILE A 87 -0.52 15.13 15.61
CA ILE A 87 0.42 14.98 16.74
C ILE A 87 -0.18 14.26 17.95
N LYS A 88 -1.48 13.96 17.93
CA LYS A 88 -2.16 13.32 19.05
C LYS A 88 -1.58 11.92 19.25
N GLU A 89 -1.12 11.63 20.46
CA GLU A 89 -0.70 10.28 20.85
C GLU A 89 -1.87 9.32 20.60
N SER A 90 -1.62 8.23 19.86
CA SER A 90 -2.57 7.13 19.77
C SER A 90 -2.70 6.54 21.17
N LYS A 91 -3.88 6.70 21.77
CA LYS A 91 -4.21 6.08 23.05
C LYS A 91 -4.24 4.56 22.94
#